data_AF-A0A1V4I156-F1
#
_entry.id   AF-A0A1V4I156-F1
#
_cell.length_a   1.000
_cell.length_b   1.000
_cell.length_c   1.000
_cell.angle_alpha   90.00
_cell.angle_beta   90.00
_cell.angle_gamma   90.00
#
_symmetry.space_group_name_H-M   'P 1'
#
loop_
_entity.id
_entity.type
_entity.pdbx_description
1 polymer ?
#
loop_
_entity_poly.entity_id
_entity_poly.type
_entity_poly.pdbx_seq_one_letter_code
_entity_poly.pdbx_strand_id
1 'polypeptide(L)' 'MKDSCPICRGIGWVCERHPDRPYDDEAGCACGYGAPCRCNDCVPPDTSRLSALLEASLLCSASTGTC' A
#
# COMPACT_ATOMS: atom_id res chain seq x y z
N MET A 1 5.82 -1.80 7.72
CA MET A 1 4.89 -0.92 8.44
C MET A 1 4.28 0.02 7.42
N LYS A 2 3.03 -0.23 7.06
CA LYS A 2 2.29 0.64 6.13
C LYS A 2 1.79 1.90 6.86
N ASP A 3 1.58 1.75 8.16
CA ASP A 3 0.91 2.63 9.12
C ASP A 3 1.73 3.87 9.51
N SER A 4 3.04 3.88 9.24
CA SER A 4 3.95 4.97 9.60
C SER A 4 4.68 5.58 8.41
N CYS A 5 4.21 5.35 7.19
CA CYS A 5 4.85 5.97 6.04
C CYS A 5 4.66 7.51 6.09
N PRO A 6 5.75 8.29 6.01
CA PRO A 6 5.65 9.76 6.09
C PRO A 6 4.94 10.38 4.88
N ILE A 7 4.85 9.64 3.77
CA ILE A 7 4.23 10.10 2.52
C ILE A 7 2.73 9.78 2.51
N CYS A 8 2.39 8.48 2.62
CA CYS A 8 1.01 8.01 2.58
C CYS A 8 0.28 8.16 3.93
N ARG A 9 0.99 8.49 5.02
CA ARG A 9 0.45 8.63 6.40
C ARG A 9 -0.40 7.44 6.86
N GLY A 10 -0.04 6.24 6.44
CA GLY A 10 -0.83 5.03 6.74
C GLY A 10 -1.93 4.69 5.73
N ILE A 11 -2.30 5.61 4.84
CA ILE A 11 -3.40 5.41 3.87
C ILE A 11 -3.02 4.39 2.81
N GLY A 12 -1.73 4.30 2.44
CA GLY A 12 -1.26 3.42 1.38
C GLY A 12 -1.42 3.99 -0.04
N TRP A 13 -1.97 5.21 -0.17
CA TRP A 13 -2.24 5.86 -1.44
C TRP A 13 -1.70 7.29 -1.45
N VAL A 14 -1.20 7.71 -2.61
CA VAL A 14 -0.68 9.06 -2.87
C VAL A 14 -1.32 9.61 -4.13
N CYS A 15 -1.34 10.92 -4.29
CA CYS A 15 -1.86 11.52 -5.49
C CYS A 15 -0.93 11.23 -6.69
N GLU A 16 -1.49 10.83 -7.84
CA GLU A 16 -0.69 10.61 -9.06
C GLU A 16 0.10 11.86 -9.49
N ARG A 17 -0.47 13.04 -9.26
CA ARG A 17 0.11 14.32 -9.67
C ARG A 17 1.06 14.89 -8.61
N HIS A 18 0.82 14.54 -7.35
CA HIS A 18 1.63 14.96 -6.21
C HIS A 18 1.99 13.73 -5.37
N PRO A 19 3.03 12.96 -5.76
CA PRO A 19 3.39 11.71 -5.10
C PRO A 19 3.87 11.90 -3.66
N ASP A 20 4.27 13.12 -3.28
CA ASP A 20 4.61 13.52 -1.91
C ASP A 20 3.38 13.78 -1.02
N ARG A 21 2.17 13.76 -1.58
CA ARG A 21 0.93 13.99 -0.83
C ARG A 21 0.09 12.73 -0.75
N PRO A 22 -0.47 12.42 0.43
CA PRO A 22 -1.43 11.33 0.54
C PRO A 22 -2.65 11.63 -0.34
N TYR A 23 -3.22 10.58 -0.91
CA TYR A 23 -4.50 10.69 -1.62
C TYR A 23 -5.63 10.69 -0.60
N ASP A 24 -6.06 11.88 -0.22
CA ASP A 24 -7.04 12.12 0.84
C ASP A 24 -7.76 13.44 0.54
N ASP A 25 -9.07 13.49 0.73
CA ASP A 25 -9.89 14.66 0.45
C ASP A 25 -9.86 15.72 1.57
N GLU A 26 -9.58 15.33 2.82
CA GLU A 26 -9.56 16.24 3.96
C GLU A 26 -8.16 16.77 4.28
N ALA A 27 -7.14 15.89 4.24
CA ALA A 27 -5.77 16.17 4.69
C ALA A 27 -4.69 16.00 3.60
N GLY A 28 -5.07 15.65 2.36
CA GLY A 28 -4.17 15.27 1.27
C GLY A 28 -4.34 16.04 -0.05
N CYS A 29 -4.09 15.37 -1.17
CA CYS A 29 -4.49 15.85 -2.51
C CYS A 29 -5.42 14.84 -3.18
N ALA A 30 -6.69 15.20 -3.31
CA ALA A 30 -7.69 14.51 -4.13
C ALA A 30 -7.86 15.17 -5.51
N CYS A 31 -6.79 15.80 -6.00
CA CYS A 31 -6.79 16.60 -7.22
C CYS A 31 -6.68 15.78 -8.53
N GLY A 32 -6.43 14.48 -8.43
CA GLY A 32 -6.29 13.54 -9.54
C GLY A 32 -6.77 12.15 -9.12
N TYR A 33 -6.22 11.08 -9.69
CA TYR A 33 -6.43 9.73 -9.22
C TYR A 33 -5.45 9.34 -8.11
N GLY A 34 -5.87 8.40 -7.27
CA GLY A 34 -5.01 7.78 -6.28
C GLY A 34 -4.08 6.75 -6.93
N ALA A 35 -2.78 6.90 -6.71
CA ALA A 35 -1.75 5.93 -7.06
C ALA A 35 -1.31 5.17 -5.79
N PRO A 36 -0.93 3.88 -5.91
CA PRO A 36 -0.37 3.16 -4.77
C PRO A 36 0.91 3.85 -4.30
N CYS A 37 1.00 4.10 -3.00
CA CYS A 37 2.25 4.58 -2.45
C CYS A 37 3.31 3.47 -2.52
N ARG A 38 4.59 3.82 -2.60
CA ARG A 38 5.71 2.87 -2.47
C ARG A 38 5.65 2.10 -1.13
N CYS A 39 5.04 2.68 -0.09
CA CYS A 39 4.75 2.00 1.19
C CYS A 39 3.79 0.80 1.03
N ASN A 40 3.02 0.83 -0.05
CA ASN A 40 1.96 -0.09 -0.47
C ASN A 40 2.32 -0.78 -1.79
N ASP A 41 3.61 -0.89 -2.13
CA ASP A 41 4.10 -1.79 -3.18
C ASP A 41 3.95 -3.24 -2.66
N CYS A 42 2.72 -3.67 -2.45
CA CYS A 42 2.39 -5.07 -2.43
C CYS A 42 2.62 -5.54 -3.87
N VAL A 43 3.82 -6.09 -4.11
CA VAL A 43 4.15 -6.85 -5.31
C VAL A 43 2.89 -7.60 -5.73
N PRO A 44 2.30 -7.28 -6.91
CA PRO A 44 1.15 -8.03 -7.37
C PRO A 44 1.61 -9.50 -7.36
N PRO A 45 0.86 -10.39 -6.72
CA PRO A 45 1.31 -11.75 -6.57
C PRO A 45 1.65 -12.31 -7.96
N ASP A 46 2.90 -12.74 -8.16
CA ASP A 46 3.33 -13.41 -9.38
C ASP A 46 2.33 -14.55 -9.67
N THR A 47 1.40 -14.31 -10.59
CA THR A 47 0.28 -15.22 -10.85
C THR A 47 0.76 -16.51 -11.52
N SER A 48 2.02 -16.56 -11.94
CA SER A 48 2.70 -17.78 -12.38
C SER A 48 2.91 -18.81 -11.25
N ARG A 49 2.73 -18.44 -9.97
CA ARG A 49 2.89 -19.33 -8.82
C ARG A 49 1.68 -19.28 -7.89
N LEU A 50 0.46 -19.35 -8.44
CA LEU A 50 -0.81 -19.40 -7.69
C LEU A 50 -0.82 -20.42 -6.53
N SER A 51 0.02 -21.46 -6.56
CA SER A 51 0.22 -22.38 -5.43
C SER A 51 0.96 -21.79 -4.22
N ALA A 52 1.82 -20.78 -4.41
CA ALA A 52 2.53 -20.07 -3.35
C ALA A 52 1.71 -18.93 -2.71
N LEU A 53 0.60 -18.53 -3.35
CA LEU A 53 -0.25 -17.43 -2.87
C LEU A 53 -1.17 -17.82 -1.72
N LEU A 54 -1.54 -19.10 -1.63
CA LEU A 54 -2.25 -19.61 -0.46
C LEU A 54 -1.36 -19.48 0.79
N GLU A 55 -0.09 -19.87 0.68
CA GLU A 55 0.90 -19.76 1.75
C GLU A 55 1.17 -18.28 2.11
N ALA A 56 1.33 -17.40 1.10
CA ALA A 56 1.56 -15.97 1.31
C ALA A 56 0.37 -15.24 1.97
N SER A 57 -0.87 -15.63 1.64
CA SER A 57 -2.07 -15.07 2.28
C SER A 57 -2.20 -15.51 3.75
N LEU A 58 -1.79 -16.75 4.06
CA LEU A 58 -1.69 -17.22 5.45
C LEU A 58 -0.57 -16.51 6.22
N LEU A 59 0.58 -16.23 5.60
CA LEU A 59 1.69 -15.49 6.22
C LEU A 59 1.31 -14.03 6.56
N CYS A 60 0.52 -13.38 5.70
CA CYS A 60 -0.03 -12.04 5.98
C CYS A 60 -1.02 -12.05 7.16
N SER A 61 -1.78 -13.14 7.34
CA SER A 61 -2.76 -13.31 8.42
C SER A 61 -2.12 -13.72 9.76
N ALA A 62 -0.92 -14.33 9.72
CA ALA A 62 -0.17 -14.76 10.88
C ALA A 62 0.74 -13.68 11.48
N SER A 63 0.99 -12.58 10.75
CA SER A 63 1.92 -11.53 11.16
C SER A 63 1.18 -10.31 11.74
N THR A 64 0.39 -10.51 12.79
CA THR A 64 0.15 -9.45 13.78
C THR A 64 1.46 -9.25 14.54
N GLY A 65 2.42 -8.57 13.94
CA GLY A 65 3.72 -8.39 14.57
C GLY A 65 4.83 -8.06 13.58
N THR A 66 5.08 -6.76 13.45
CA THR A 66 6.36 -6.19 13.02
C THR A 66 6.75 -6.41 11.56
N CYS A 67 6.39 -5.44 10.75
CA CYS A 67 7.29 -4.84 9.77
C CYS A 67 7.09 -3.35 9.90
#